data_AF-A0A9J7BNW1-F1
#
_entry.id   AF-A0A9J7BNW1-F1
#
_cell.length_a   1.000
_cell.length_b   1.000
_cell.length_c   1.000
_cell.angle_alpha   90.00
_cell.angle_beta   90.00
_cell.angle_gamma   90.00
#
_symmetry.space_group_name_H-M   'P 1'
#
loop_
_entity.id
_entity.type
_entity.pdbx_description
1 polymer ?
#
loop_
_entity_poly.entity_id
_entity_poly.type
_entity_poly.pdbx_seq_one_letter_code
_entity_poly.pdbx_strand_id
1 'polypeptide(L)'
;MAELQEINDPRDVFSQLTPAYDIQRSATPERVGEPGYYGLPILKRPFWRWEIALYFFFEGISAGAYTLSAIADLTGNERYAKLVRRGRLIAFATMLACPPLLIADLGRPERFHHMLRIFKKTSPMNHGAWALSGDGLFATLLAVFMIPAARLPFGRVLLHLLQRLLPARVVSALGLPFALTMISYPGVLLETTANPVWSHTNFLGPLFAASSMSTGAAALALASGNSNDHELDRQLARFEDISAAAEAASLIAYAASAGPATRPFTTGSQSALFVLGAIGLGIVAPAVLRRSRSSVLRSVFAPLMTIAGGLALKWAITNAGQESAMDAELANRNAPSSTGRPFWGPRSDAGEQQSSDSFISSAPTTLISGESA
;
A
#
# COMPACT_ATOMS: atom_id res chain seq x y z
N MET A 1 -2.80 -3.57 -43.51
CA MET A 1 -2.98 -2.55 -42.46
C MET A 1 -4.34 -1.91 -42.69
N ALA A 2 -5.42 -2.56 -42.27
CA ALA A 2 -6.74 -1.95 -42.33
C ALA A 2 -6.89 -1.09 -41.07
N GLU A 3 -7.12 0.20 -41.27
CA GLU A 3 -7.42 1.17 -40.22
C GLU A 3 -8.77 0.77 -39.60
N LEU A 4 -8.74 0.28 -38.36
CA LEU A 4 -9.95 -0.15 -37.66
C LEU A 4 -10.56 1.04 -36.92
N GLN A 5 -11.82 1.29 -37.21
CA GLN A 5 -12.63 2.35 -36.62
C GLN A 5 -12.80 2.12 -35.11
N GLU A 6 -12.49 3.16 -34.34
CA GLU A 6 -12.66 3.22 -32.88
C GLU A 6 -14.16 3.17 -32.54
N ILE A 7 -14.69 1.98 -32.20
CA ILE A 7 -16.09 1.85 -31.75
C ILE A 7 -16.13 2.17 -30.26
N ASN A 8 -16.24 3.46 -29.96
CA ASN A 8 -16.44 3.96 -28.61
C ASN A 8 -17.96 3.96 -28.29
N ASP A 9 -18.56 2.78 -28.15
CA ASP A 9 -19.97 2.65 -27.73
C ASP A 9 -20.06 2.69 -26.19
N PRO A 10 -20.64 3.74 -25.59
CA PRO A 10 -20.79 3.86 -24.14
C PRO A 10 -21.71 2.81 -23.50
N ARG A 11 -22.41 1.99 -24.29
CA ARG A 11 -23.27 0.90 -23.83
C ARG A 11 -22.62 -0.48 -23.91
N ASP A 12 -21.49 -0.60 -24.60
CA ASP A 12 -20.74 -1.85 -24.65
C ASP A 12 -19.88 -1.99 -23.41
N VAL A 13 -20.38 -2.79 -22.47
CA VAL A 13 -19.71 -3.04 -21.19
C VAL A 13 -18.37 -3.75 -21.42
N PHE A 14 -18.22 -4.54 -22.49
CA PHE A 14 -17.00 -5.29 -22.75
C PHE A 14 -15.86 -4.41 -23.26
N SER A 15 -16.14 -3.44 -24.13
CA SER A 15 -15.15 -2.46 -24.58
C SER A 15 -14.62 -1.57 -23.45
N GLN A 16 -15.42 -1.34 -22.41
CA GLN A 16 -15.04 -0.63 -21.18
C GLN A 16 -14.34 -1.51 -20.15
N LEU A 17 -14.63 -2.82 -20.13
CA LEU A 17 -14.03 -3.78 -19.20
C LEU A 17 -12.64 -4.25 -19.65
N THR A 18 -12.39 -4.28 -20.95
CA THR A 18 -11.09 -4.55 -21.56
C THR A 18 -11.14 -4.02 -22.99
N PRO A 19 -10.32 -3.04 -23.40
CA PRO A 19 -10.35 -2.56 -24.79
C PRO A 19 -10.16 -3.76 -25.72
N ALA A 20 -11.09 -3.98 -26.66
CA ALA A 20 -11.03 -5.11 -27.60
C ALA A 20 -9.69 -5.16 -28.37
N TYR A 21 -9.07 -3.98 -28.55
CA TYR A 21 -7.73 -3.80 -29.09
C TYR A 21 -6.63 -4.49 -28.25
N ASP A 22 -6.66 -4.38 -26.92
CA ASP A 22 -5.66 -5.00 -26.04
C ASP A 22 -5.80 -6.52 -26.02
N ILE A 23 -7.03 -7.03 -26.09
CA ILE A 23 -7.32 -8.47 -26.24
C ILE A 23 -6.77 -8.97 -27.59
N GLN A 24 -7.07 -8.31 -28.71
CA GLN A 24 -6.59 -8.76 -30.02
C GLN A 24 -5.07 -8.65 -30.18
N ARG A 25 -4.44 -7.60 -29.64
CA ARG A 25 -2.98 -7.42 -29.69
C ARG A 25 -2.22 -8.48 -28.88
N SER A 26 -2.86 -9.06 -27.88
CA SER A 26 -2.29 -10.14 -27.04
C SER A 26 -2.77 -11.55 -27.44
N ALA A 27 -3.82 -11.67 -28.26
CA ALA A 27 -4.39 -12.93 -28.74
C ALA A 27 -3.63 -13.60 -29.91
N THR A 28 -2.54 -13.03 -30.40
CA THR A 28 -1.68 -13.66 -31.41
C THR A 28 -0.22 -13.66 -30.97
N PRO A 29 0.20 -14.60 -30.11
CA PRO A 29 1.62 -14.85 -29.87
C PRO A 29 2.31 -15.18 -31.20
N GLU A 30 3.58 -14.77 -31.36
CA GLU A 30 4.40 -14.85 -32.59
C GLU A 30 4.61 -16.28 -33.16
N ARG A 31 3.94 -17.31 -32.61
CA ARG A 31 4.10 -18.74 -32.95
C ARG A 31 2.80 -19.55 -32.98
N VAL A 32 1.62 -18.95 -32.79
CA VAL A 32 0.35 -19.70 -32.77
C VAL A 32 -0.47 -19.34 -34.01
N GLY A 33 -0.63 -20.31 -34.92
CA GLY A 33 -1.32 -20.15 -36.20
C GLY A 33 -2.85 -20.18 -36.14
N GLU A 34 -3.43 -20.35 -34.95
CA GLU A 34 -4.88 -20.37 -34.72
C GLU A 34 -5.27 -19.41 -33.58
N PRO A 35 -6.40 -18.68 -33.69
CA PRO A 35 -6.87 -17.80 -32.61
C PRO A 35 -7.19 -18.62 -31.36
N GLY A 36 -6.52 -18.31 -30.24
CA GLY A 36 -6.69 -19.00 -28.96
C GLY A 36 -6.57 -18.06 -27.76
N TYR A 37 -6.85 -18.58 -26.56
CA TYR A 37 -6.80 -17.80 -25.30
C TYR A 37 -5.37 -17.54 -24.78
N TYR A 38 -4.34 -18.08 -25.45
CA TYR A 38 -2.95 -17.97 -25.02
C TYR A 38 -2.43 -16.54 -25.18
N GLY A 39 -1.82 -16.00 -24.12
CA GLY A 39 -1.28 -14.64 -24.10
C GLY A 39 -2.25 -13.57 -23.59
N LEU A 40 -3.53 -13.92 -23.34
CA LEU A 40 -4.50 -12.99 -22.77
C LEU A 40 -4.36 -12.87 -21.24
N PRO A 41 -4.47 -11.65 -20.67
CA PRO A 41 -4.52 -11.49 -19.23
C PRO A 41 -5.78 -12.13 -18.65
N ILE A 42 -5.61 -13.04 -17.69
CA ILE A 42 -6.73 -13.70 -16.99
C ILE A 42 -7.33 -12.79 -15.92
N LEU A 43 -6.52 -11.86 -15.40
CA LEU A 43 -6.95 -10.93 -14.36
C LEU A 43 -7.61 -9.70 -14.95
N LYS A 44 -8.69 -9.25 -14.30
CA LYS A 44 -9.27 -7.95 -14.59
C LYS A 44 -8.32 -6.85 -14.11
N ARG A 45 -8.05 -5.87 -14.97
CA ARG A 45 -7.27 -4.68 -14.60
C ARG A 45 -7.90 -3.98 -13.38
N PRO A 46 -7.12 -3.68 -12.33
CA PRO A 46 -7.57 -2.82 -11.24
C PRO A 46 -7.97 -1.45 -11.80
N PHE A 47 -9.16 -0.99 -11.45
CA PHE A 47 -9.71 0.30 -11.88
C PHE A 47 -9.28 1.46 -10.97
N TRP A 48 -8.35 1.23 -10.04
CA TRP A 48 -7.87 2.24 -9.10
C TRP A 48 -7.14 3.34 -9.86
N ARG A 49 -7.63 4.57 -9.74
CA ARG A 49 -7.07 5.71 -10.45
C ARG A 49 -6.01 6.40 -9.58
N TRP A 50 -5.58 7.58 -9.99
CA TRP A 50 -4.54 8.36 -9.29
C TRP A 50 -4.97 8.78 -7.88
N GLU A 51 -6.28 8.85 -7.65
CA GLU A 51 -6.93 9.19 -6.38
C GLU A 51 -6.49 8.24 -5.26
N ILE A 52 -6.35 6.94 -5.53
CA ILE A 52 -5.95 5.93 -4.53
C ILE A 52 -4.49 6.10 -4.10
N ALA A 53 -3.60 6.36 -5.05
CA ALA A 53 -2.18 6.59 -4.75
C ALA A 53 -1.99 7.82 -3.85
N LEU A 54 -2.72 8.91 -4.13
CA LEU A 54 -2.72 10.10 -3.29
C LEU A 54 -3.37 9.86 -1.93
N TYR A 55 -4.46 9.09 -1.88
CA TYR A 55 -5.09 8.71 -0.63
C TYR A 55 -4.10 7.99 0.28
N PHE A 56 -3.44 6.93 -0.20
CA PHE A 56 -2.41 6.22 0.57
C PHE A 56 -1.30 7.15 1.06
N PHE A 57 -0.93 8.15 0.26
CA PHE A 57 0.10 9.11 0.63
C PHE A 57 -0.33 10.06 1.74
N PHE A 58 -1.48 10.72 1.60
CA PHE A 58 -2.01 11.64 2.61
C PHE A 58 -2.38 10.92 3.90
N GLU A 59 -2.94 9.71 3.79
CA GLU A 59 -3.28 8.85 4.91
C GLU A 59 -2.02 8.40 5.65
N GLY A 60 -0.96 8.02 4.95
CA GLY A 60 0.31 7.66 5.56
C GLY A 60 0.94 8.80 6.37
N ILE A 61 0.92 10.03 5.84
CA ILE A 61 1.38 11.22 6.57
C ILE A 61 0.45 11.48 7.78
N SER A 62 -0.86 11.36 7.58
CA SER A 62 -1.84 11.58 8.65
C SER A 62 -1.59 10.68 9.83
N ALA A 63 -1.60 9.37 9.58
CA ALA A 63 -1.51 8.36 10.60
C ALA A 63 -0.11 8.32 11.24
N GLY A 64 0.95 8.52 10.44
CA GLY A 64 2.32 8.65 10.96
C GLY A 64 2.50 9.84 11.89
N ALA A 65 2.04 11.03 11.49
CA ALA A 65 2.08 12.24 12.32
C ALA A 65 1.19 12.11 13.57
N TYR A 66 0.01 11.49 13.43
CA TYR A 66 -0.88 11.19 14.55
C TYR A 66 -0.15 10.31 15.56
N THR A 67 0.38 9.15 15.14
CA THR A 67 1.01 8.19 16.05
C THR A 67 2.21 8.80 16.78
N LEU A 68 3.08 9.52 16.07
CA LEU A 68 4.23 10.21 16.70
C LEU A 68 3.78 11.25 17.72
N SER A 69 2.78 12.07 17.37
CA SER A 69 2.24 13.08 18.27
C SER A 69 1.52 12.47 19.48
N ALA A 70 0.81 11.36 19.30
CA ALA A 70 0.11 10.65 20.35
C ALA A 70 1.10 10.00 21.33
N ILE A 71 2.15 9.33 20.84
CA ILE A 71 3.21 8.78 21.68
C ILE A 71 3.86 9.91 22.50
N ALA A 72 4.21 11.03 21.86
CA ALA A 72 4.79 12.18 22.54
C ALA A 72 3.86 12.79 23.60
N ASP A 73 2.56 12.90 23.32
CA ASP A 73 1.54 13.40 24.26
C ASP A 73 1.36 12.49 25.48
N LEU A 74 1.45 11.17 25.26
CA LEU A 74 1.33 10.16 26.31
C LEU A 74 2.54 10.13 27.25
N THR A 75 3.73 10.54 26.79
CA THR A 75 4.88 10.72 27.71
C THR A 75 4.64 11.82 28.75
N GLY A 76 3.70 12.71 28.51
CA GLY A 76 3.33 13.79 29.42
C GLY A 76 4.38 14.90 29.59
N ASN A 77 5.47 14.86 28.82
CA ASN A 77 6.55 15.84 28.91
C ASN A 77 6.18 17.13 28.15
N GLU A 78 6.11 18.26 28.87
CA GLU A 78 5.76 19.57 28.32
C GLU A 78 6.70 20.04 27.20
N ARG A 79 7.94 19.53 27.17
CA ARG A 79 8.89 19.80 26.10
C ARG A 79 8.32 19.45 24.72
N TYR A 80 7.53 18.38 24.62
CA TYR A 80 6.93 17.94 23.37
C TYR A 80 5.64 18.67 23.00
N ALA A 81 5.15 19.62 23.81
CA ALA A 81 3.86 20.28 23.57
C ALA A 81 3.75 20.94 22.18
N LYS A 82 4.84 21.55 21.69
CA LYS A 82 4.88 22.12 20.33
C LYS A 82 4.84 21.04 19.24
N LEU A 83 5.56 19.94 19.43
CA LEU A 83 5.56 18.79 18.52
C LEU A 83 4.16 18.16 18.45
N VAL A 84 3.55 17.90 19.60
CA VAL A 84 2.20 17.35 19.72
C VAL A 84 1.20 18.24 18.99
N ARG A 85 1.27 19.56 19.19
CA ARG A 85 0.39 20.51 18.52
C ARG A 85 0.55 20.51 16.99
N ARG A 86 1.80 20.48 16.50
CA ARG A 86 2.10 20.41 15.06
C ARG A 86 1.63 19.09 14.46
N GLY A 87 1.87 17.97 15.13
CA GLY A 87 1.48 16.64 14.66
C GLY A 87 -0.03 16.46 14.57
N ARG A 88 -0.78 16.92 15.57
CA ARG A 88 -2.25 16.97 15.51
C ARG A 88 -2.77 17.78 14.33
N LEU A 89 -2.15 18.93 14.05
CA LEU A 89 -2.54 19.78 12.93
C LEU A 89 -2.22 19.13 11.58
N ILE A 90 -1.02 18.54 11.43
CA ILE A 90 -0.63 17.82 10.21
C ILE A 90 -1.56 16.64 9.99
N ALA A 91 -1.78 15.82 11.01
CA ALA A 91 -2.66 14.66 10.95
C ALA A 91 -4.07 15.04 10.48
N PHE A 92 -4.65 16.05 11.11
CA PHE A 92 -5.96 16.56 10.70
C PHE A 92 -5.94 17.13 9.28
N ALA A 93 -4.95 17.93 8.92
CA ALA A 93 -4.88 18.59 7.61
C ALA A 93 -4.74 17.58 6.46
N THR A 94 -3.90 16.55 6.60
CA THR A 94 -3.76 15.53 5.55
C THR A 94 -4.93 14.56 5.54
N MET A 95 -5.50 14.23 6.70
CA MET A 95 -6.74 13.44 6.79
C MET A 95 -7.91 14.07 6.04
N LEU A 96 -8.04 15.41 6.04
CA LEU A 96 -9.12 16.09 5.31
C LEU A 96 -9.12 15.79 3.80
N ALA A 97 -7.97 15.47 3.21
CA ALA A 97 -7.86 15.11 1.80
C ALA A 97 -8.33 13.67 1.53
N CYS A 98 -8.28 12.78 2.52
CA CYS A 98 -8.49 11.34 2.31
C CYS A 98 -9.95 10.98 1.94
N PRO A 99 -11.00 11.39 2.69
CA PRO A 99 -12.37 11.06 2.32
C PRO A 99 -12.79 11.59 0.94
N PRO A 100 -12.50 12.85 0.53
CA PRO A 100 -12.82 13.33 -0.80
C PRO A 100 -12.17 12.50 -1.92
N LEU A 101 -10.90 12.12 -1.77
CA LEU A 101 -10.20 11.29 -2.76
C LEU A 101 -10.85 9.91 -2.90
N LEU A 102 -11.20 9.26 -1.78
CA LEU A 102 -11.89 7.97 -1.80
C LEU A 102 -13.31 8.08 -2.36
N ILE A 103 -14.03 9.15 -2.05
CA ILE A 103 -15.38 9.35 -2.59
C ILE A 103 -15.32 9.59 -4.10
N ALA A 104 -14.30 10.29 -4.60
CA ALA A 104 -14.10 10.53 -6.03
C ALA A 104 -13.71 9.26 -6.82
N ASP A 105 -12.99 8.32 -6.19
CA ASP A 105 -12.65 7.02 -6.80
C ASP A 105 -13.88 6.09 -6.91
N LEU A 106 -14.91 6.29 -6.08
CA LEU A 106 -16.16 5.53 -6.18
C LEU A 106 -16.87 5.85 -7.51
N GLY A 107 -17.20 4.81 -8.27
CA GLY A 107 -18.05 4.96 -9.47
C GLY A 107 -19.47 5.49 -9.19
N ARG A 108 -19.91 5.49 -7.92
CA ARG A 108 -21.19 6.05 -7.43
C ARG A 108 -21.00 6.80 -6.12
N PRO A 109 -20.47 8.04 -6.15
CA PRO A 109 -20.10 8.81 -4.95
C PRO A 109 -21.29 9.06 -4.02
N GLU A 110 -22.51 9.18 -4.55
CA GLU A 110 -23.72 9.43 -3.77
C GLU A 110 -24.04 8.30 -2.77
N ARG A 111 -23.47 7.11 -2.98
CA ARG A 111 -23.68 5.92 -2.15
C ARG A 111 -22.56 5.65 -1.15
N PHE A 112 -21.57 6.55 -1.00
CA PHE A 112 -20.40 6.31 -0.12
C PHE A 112 -20.81 5.87 1.29
N HIS A 113 -21.84 6.50 1.85
CA HIS A 113 -22.34 6.24 3.19
C HIS A 113 -22.84 4.80 3.38
N HIS A 114 -23.15 4.05 2.31
CA HIS A 114 -23.48 2.63 2.40
C HIS A 114 -22.33 1.78 2.95
N MET A 115 -21.08 2.20 2.74
CA MET A 115 -19.89 1.53 3.28
C MET A 115 -19.79 1.65 4.81
N LEU A 116 -20.45 2.65 5.40
CA LEU A 116 -20.42 2.92 6.85
C LEU A 116 -21.66 2.42 7.59
N ARG A 117 -22.61 1.77 6.90
CA ARG A 117 -23.86 1.28 7.53
C ARG A 117 -23.69 -0.05 8.25
N ILE A 118 -22.85 -0.94 7.74
CA ILE A 118 -22.74 -2.33 8.22
C ILE A 118 -21.27 -2.69 8.36
N PHE A 119 -20.88 -3.22 9.52
CA PHE A 119 -19.54 -3.75 9.72
C PHE A 119 -19.41 -5.17 9.13
N LYS A 120 -18.70 -5.28 8.00
CA LYS A 120 -18.41 -6.55 7.31
C LYS A 120 -17.02 -7.09 7.69
N LYS A 121 -17.00 -8.08 8.59
CA LYS A 121 -15.78 -8.74 9.12
C LYS A 121 -14.93 -9.48 8.09
N THR A 122 -15.48 -9.84 6.93
CA THR A 122 -14.76 -10.59 5.89
C THR A 122 -14.17 -9.71 4.80
N SER A 123 -14.49 -8.41 4.78
CA SER A 123 -14.06 -7.50 3.71
C SER A 123 -12.93 -6.60 4.21
N PRO A 124 -11.69 -6.75 3.71
CA PRO A 124 -10.58 -5.86 4.04
C PRO A 124 -10.93 -4.39 3.76
N MET A 125 -11.61 -4.11 2.65
CA MET A 125 -12.06 -2.76 2.28
C MET A 125 -12.99 -2.12 3.34
N ASN A 126 -13.89 -2.92 3.95
CA ASN A 126 -14.74 -2.42 5.02
C ASN A 126 -13.96 -2.07 6.30
N HIS A 127 -12.92 -2.84 6.64
CA HIS A 127 -12.07 -2.51 7.78
C HIS A 127 -11.39 -1.16 7.57
N GLY A 128 -10.90 -0.90 6.35
CA GLY A 128 -10.31 0.38 5.98
C GLY A 128 -11.28 1.55 6.17
N ALA A 129 -12.51 1.43 5.67
CA ALA A 129 -13.51 2.49 5.80
C ALA A 129 -13.81 2.84 7.27
N TRP A 130 -13.95 1.84 8.14
CA TRP A 130 -14.16 2.06 9.57
C TRP A 130 -12.91 2.57 10.28
N ALA A 131 -11.73 2.06 9.93
CA ALA A 131 -10.49 2.50 10.54
C ALA A 131 -10.13 3.95 10.15
N LEU A 132 -10.36 4.33 8.90
CA LEU A 132 -10.23 5.71 8.42
C LEU A 132 -11.23 6.64 9.11
N SER A 133 -12.48 6.19 9.28
CA SER A 133 -13.50 6.97 10.00
C SER A 133 -13.13 7.21 11.46
N GLY A 134 -12.57 6.18 12.13
CA GLY A 134 -12.04 6.30 13.48
C GLY A 134 -10.86 7.25 13.56
N ASP A 135 -9.85 7.07 12.70
CA ASP A 135 -8.68 7.95 12.65
C ASP A 135 -9.09 9.41 12.39
N GLY A 136 -9.99 9.65 11.43
CA GLY A 136 -10.53 10.97 11.13
C GLY A 136 -11.32 11.59 12.28
N LEU A 137 -12.11 10.80 13.00
CA LEU A 137 -12.83 11.26 14.20
C LEU A 137 -11.85 11.74 15.27
N PHE A 138 -10.86 10.91 15.63
CA PHE A 138 -9.90 11.25 16.69
C PHE A 138 -8.98 12.40 16.29
N ALA A 139 -8.49 12.43 15.04
CA ALA A 139 -7.71 13.55 14.53
C ALA A 139 -8.51 14.86 14.57
N THR A 140 -9.79 14.83 14.21
CA THR A 140 -10.68 16.00 14.28
C THR A 140 -10.92 16.44 15.72
N LEU A 141 -11.20 15.52 16.64
CA LEU A 141 -11.38 15.85 18.07
C LEU A 141 -10.15 16.52 18.66
N LEU A 142 -8.96 15.98 18.37
CA LEU A 142 -7.70 16.57 18.83
C LEU A 142 -7.44 17.95 18.23
N ALA A 143 -7.77 18.17 16.96
CA ALA A 143 -7.67 19.48 16.32
C ALA A 143 -8.65 20.49 16.95
N VAL A 144 -9.90 20.08 17.22
CA VAL A 144 -10.90 20.91 17.90
C VAL A 144 -10.46 21.26 19.32
N PHE A 145 -9.85 20.33 20.05
CA PHE A 145 -9.35 20.59 21.41
C PHE A 145 -8.21 21.61 21.47
N MET A 146 -7.54 21.88 20.35
CA MET A 146 -6.53 22.95 20.27
C MET A 146 -7.14 24.35 20.18
N ILE A 147 -8.44 24.47 19.90
CA ILE A 147 -9.14 25.76 19.81
C ILE A 147 -9.47 26.23 21.24
N PRO A 148 -9.02 27.43 21.66
CA PRO A 148 -9.42 27.98 22.95
C PRO A 148 -10.93 28.21 22.95
N ALA A 149 -11.66 27.60 23.89
CA ALA A 149 -13.12 27.67 23.94
C ALA A 149 -13.65 29.10 24.02
N ALA A 150 -12.90 30.04 24.59
CA ALA A 150 -13.22 31.46 24.62
C ALA A 150 -13.39 32.10 23.22
N ARG A 151 -12.85 31.48 22.15
CA ARG A 151 -12.95 31.98 20.77
C ARG A 151 -14.19 31.52 20.01
N LEU A 152 -14.97 30.57 20.54
CA LEU A 152 -16.16 30.07 19.85
C LEU A 152 -17.40 30.84 20.31
N PRO A 153 -18.13 31.58 19.44
CA PRO A 153 -19.33 32.32 19.85
C PRO A 153 -20.47 31.40 20.31
N PHE A 154 -20.55 30.19 19.73
CA PHE A 154 -21.53 29.15 20.09
C PHE A 154 -20.79 27.85 20.45
N GLY A 155 -21.32 27.06 21.39
CA GLY A 155 -20.76 25.75 21.75
C GLY A 155 -19.65 25.74 22.82
N ARG A 156 -19.35 26.87 23.46
CA ARG A 156 -18.32 26.96 24.54
C ARG A 156 -18.54 25.96 25.66
N VAL A 157 -19.78 25.86 26.15
CA VAL A 157 -20.17 24.97 27.24
C VAL A 157 -19.95 23.51 26.85
N LEU A 158 -20.33 23.14 25.62
CA LEU A 158 -20.14 21.80 25.10
C LEU A 158 -18.66 21.45 24.95
N LEU A 159 -17.84 22.36 24.41
CA LEU A 159 -16.40 22.12 24.26
C LEU A 159 -15.70 21.99 25.63
N HIS A 160 -16.03 22.85 26.60
CA HIS A 160 -15.50 22.73 27.96
C HIS A 160 -15.92 21.42 28.63
N LEU A 161 -17.19 21.02 28.49
CA LEU A 161 -17.66 19.74 29.00
C LEU A 161 -16.90 18.58 28.36
N LEU A 162 -16.71 18.61 27.04
CA LEU A 162 -16.01 17.58 26.30
C LEU A 162 -14.52 17.50 26.68
N GLN A 163 -13.83 18.65 26.81
CA GLN A 163 -12.44 18.70 27.28
C GLN A 163 -12.29 18.21 28.72
N ARG A 164 -13.31 18.41 29.56
CA ARG A 164 -13.33 17.94 30.96
C ARG A 164 -13.58 16.43 31.05
N LEU A 165 -14.49 15.90 30.24
CA LEU A 165 -14.85 14.47 30.22
C LEU A 165 -13.83 13.62 29.47
N LEU A 166 -13.25 14.15 28.40
CA LEU A 166 -12.27 13.49 27.54
C LEU A 166 -11.00 14.35 27.47
N PRO A 167 -10.04 14.16 28.41
CA PRO A 167 -8.75 14.80 28.33
C PRO A 167 -8.06 14.46 27.00
N ALA A 168 -7.34 15.43 26.41
CA ALA A 168 -6.70 15.25 25.11
C ALA A 168 -5.79 14.01 25.05
N ARG A 169 -5.11 13.66 26.15
CA ARG A 169 -4.30 12.42 26.25
C ARG A 169 -5.10 11.14 26.09
N VAL A 170 -6.32 11.10 26.63
CA VAL A 170 -7.23 9.95 26.48
C VAL A 170 -7.66 9.84 25.03
N VAL A 171 -8.03 10.95 24.39
CA VAL A 171 -8.38 10.98 22.96
C VAL A 171 -7.19 10.55 22.09
N SER A 172 -5.98 11.03 22.38
CA SER A 172 -4.73 10.60 21.73
C SER A 172 -4.57 9.07 21.81
N ALA A 173 -4.72 8.49 23.02
CA ALA A 173 -4.63 7.05 23.24
C ALA A 173 -5.70 6.25 22.49
N LEU A 174 -6.95 6.73 22.50
CA LEU A 174 -8.06 6.03 21.86
C LEU A 174 -7.96 6.00 20.32
N GLY A 175 -7.34 7.02 19.71
CA GLY A 175 -7.11 7.02 18.26
C GLY A 175 -5.87 6.22 17.81
N LEU A 176 -4.94 5.89 18.70
CA LEU A 176 -3.72 5.13 18.33
C LEU A 176 -4.00 3.80 17.61
N PRO A 177 -4.96 2.96 18.04
CA PRO A 177 -5.29 1.73 17.33
C PRO A 177 -5.72 1.98 15.87
N PHE A 178 -6.47 3.06 15.63
CA PHE A 178 -6.94 3.45 14.30
C PHE A 178 -5.79 3.94 13.42
N ALA A 179 -4.96 4.84 13.94
CA ALA A 179 -3.77 5.34 13.26
C ALA A 179 -2.77 4.21 12.94
N LEU A 180 -2.48 3.33 13.91
CA LEU A 180 -1.58 2.18 13.69
C LEU A 180 -2.13 1.20 12.65
N THR A 181 -3.45 1.01 12.62
CA THR A 181 -4.10 0.21 11.58
C THR A 181 -3.88 0.87 10.22
N MET A 182 -4.23 2.16 10.09
CA MET A 182 -4.08 2.93 8.85
C MET A 182 -2.62 2.94 8.33
N ILE A 183 -1.62 3.09 9.19
CA ILE A 183 -0.20 3.08 8.79
C ILE A 183 0.21 1.86 7.94
N SER A 184 -0.32 0.67 8.23
CA SER A 184 0.02 -0.58 7.53
C SER A 184 -1.08 -1.12 6.61
N TYR A 185 -2.34 -0.75 6.88
CA TYR A 185 -3.53 -1.31 6.25
C TYR A 185 -3.51 -1.22 4.71
N PRO A 186 -3.14 -0.09 4.08
CA PRO A 186 -3.04 -0.02 2.62
C PRO A 186 -2.18 -1.12 2.00
N GLY A 187 -1.05 -1.45 2.64
CA GLY A 187 -0.17 -2.53 2.20
C GLY A 187 -0.86 -3.89 2.32
N VAL A 188 -1.49 -4.16 3.45
CA VAL A 188 -2.26 -5.41 3.68
C VAL A 188 -3.45 -5.53 2.72
N LEU A 189 -4.14 -4.43 2.45
CA LEU A 189 -5.24 -4.38 1.49
C LEU A 189 -4.77 -4.84 0.10
N LEU A 190 -3.61 -4.33 -0.34
CA LEU A 190 -2.99 -4.74 -1.60
C LEU A 190 -2.65 -6.24 -1.60
N GLU A 191 -2.05 -6.75 -0.52
CA GLU A 191 -1.68 -8.17 -0.36
C GLU A 191 -2.87 -9.12 -0.48
N THR A 192 -4.05 -8.70 -0.01
CA THR A 192 -5.28 -9.53 -0.07
C THR A 192 -5.95 -9.58 -1.45
N THR A 193 -5.34 -9.00 -2.49
CA THR A 193 -5.87 -9.02 -3.86
C THR A 193 -5.31 -10.19 -4.67
N ALA A 194 -5.80 -10.39 -5.89
CA ALA A 194 -5.28 -11.40 -6.83
C ALA A 194 -4.17 -10.87 -7.74
N ASN A 195 -3.61 -9.68 -7.47
CA ASN A 195 -2.67 -9.03 -8.37
C ASN A 195 -1.22 -9.51 -8.10
N PRO A 196 -0.46 -10.02 -9.09
CA PRO A 196 0.81 -10.72 -8.82
C PRO A 196 1.84 -9.87 -8.07
N VAL A 197 1.99 -8.59 -8.43
CA VAL A 197 2.88 -7.64 -7.75
C VAL A 197 2.53 -7.44 -6.26
N TRP A 198 1.28 -7.66 -5.87
CA TRP A 198 0.79 -7.40 -4.52
C TRP A 198 0.62 -8.68 -3.69
N SER A 199 0.14 -9.77 -4.28
CA SER A 199 -0.34 -10.95 -3.55
C SER A 199 0.74 -11.95 -3.13
N HIS A 200 1.91 -11.93 -3.77
CA HIS A 200 3.00 -12.88 -3.51
C HIS A 200 3.90 -12.50 -2.31
N THR A 201 3.47 -11.55 -1.48
CA THR A 201 4.29 -11.03 -0.40
C THR A 201 3.43 -10.73 0.83
N ASN A 202 4.07 -10.73 2.00
CA ASN A 202 3.48 -10.25 3.27
C ASN A 202 4.25 -9.02 3.80
N PHE A 203 5.08 -8.40 2.96
CA PHE A 203 5.97 -7.30 3.34
C PHE A 203 5.50 -5.92 2.87
N LEU A 204 4.40 -5.82 2.11
CA LEU A 204 3.80 -4.53 1.74
C LEU A 204 3.20 -3.84 2.96
N GLY A 205 2.54 -4.57 3.87
CA GLY A 205 2.05 -4.01 5.13
C GLY A 205 3.17 -3.31 5.93
N PRO A 206 4.25 -4.02 6.28
CA PRO A 206 5.45 -3.44 6.92
C PRO A 206 6.11 -2.31 6.11
N LEU A 207 6.19 -2.43 4.79
CA LEU A 207 6.78 -1.41 3.93
C LEU A 207 5.98 -0.11 3.97
N PHE A 208 4.65 -0.19 3.81
CA PHE A 208 3.76 0.96 3.96
C PHE A 208 3.86 1.54 5.36
N ALA A 209 3.96 0.69 6.39
CA ALA A 209 4.08 1.14 7.76
C ALA A 209 5.34 1.98 7.99
N ALA A 210 6.50 1.48 7.56
CA ALA A 210 7.76 2.18 7.68
C ALA A 210 7.76 3.48 6.87
N SER A 211 7.25 3.44 5.64
CA SER A 211 7.13 4.61 4.77
C SER A 211 6.21 5.69 5.34
N SER A 212 5.07 5.30 5.90
CA SER A 212 4.11 6.22 6.54
C SER A 212 4.68 6.84 7.82
N MET A 213 5.39 6.07 8.64
CA MET A 213 6.14 6.61 9.79
C MET A 213 7.23 7.59 9.37
N SER A 214 8.00 7.26 8.34
CA SER A 214 9.09 8.09 7.79
C SER A 214 8.56 9.41 7.24
N THR A 215 7.49 9.37 6.43
CA THR A 215 6.84 10.58 5.87
C THR A 215 6.14 11.42 6.92
N GLY A 216 5.52 10.82 7.94
CA GLY A 216 4.94 11.52 9.08
C GLY A 216 6.00 12.23 9.94
N ALA A 217 7.13 11.57 10.20
CA ALA A 217 8.28 12.17 10.89
C ALA A 217 8.88 13.33 10.08
N ALA A 218 9.08 13.15 8.77
CA ALA A 218 9.57 14.18 7.87
C ALA A 218 8.65 15.41 7.83
N ALA A 219 7.32 15.22 7.83
CA ALA A 219 6.36 16.32 7.90
C ALA A 219 6.47 17.09 9.23
N LEU A 220 6.66 16.38 10.34
CA LEU A 220 6.91 16.98 11.66
C LEU A 220 8.23 17.74 11.73
N ALA A 221 9.29 17.20 11.12
CA ALA A 221 10.60 17.85 11.02
C ALA A 221 10.51 19.14 10.20
N LEU A 222 9.83 19.13 9.05
CA LEU A 222 9.58 20.35 8.26
C LEU A 222 8.80 21.41 9.05
N ALA A 223 7.74 21.00 9.75
CA ALA A 223 6.98 21.91 10.60
C ALA A 223 7.81 22.44 11.78
N SER A 224 8.90 21.74 12.13
CA SER A 224 9.80 22.04 13.25
C SER A 224 11.13 22.66 12.85
N GLY A 225 11.42 22.85 11.56
CA GLY A 225 12.71 23.36 11.09
C GLY A 225 13.13 24.75 11.61
N ASN A 226 12.21 25.50 12.24
CA ASN A 226 12.47 26.80 12.86
C ASN A 226 12.51 26.76 14.41
N SER A 227 12.48 25.59 15.06
CA SER A 227 12.63 25.51 16.52
C SER A 227 14.09 25.47 16.95
N ASN A 228 14.45 26.22 18.00
CA ASN A 228 15.80 26.17 18.61
C ASN A 228 16.07 24.88 19.44
N ASP A 229 15.22 23.86 19.33
CA ASP A 229 15.34 22.62 20.12
C ASP A 229 16.17 21.57 19.35
N HIS A 230 17.48 21.73 19.45
CA HIS A 230 18.47 20.86 18.79
C HIS A 230 18.36 19.38 19.18
N GLU A 231 17.87 19.09 20.39
CA GLU A 231 17.75 17.70 20.84
C GLU A 231 16.45 17.06 20.33
N LEU A 232 15.37 17.83 20.16
CA LEU A 232 14.16 17.35 19.47
C LEU A 232 14.46 17.04 18.00
N ASP A 233 15.19 17.93 17.33
CA ASP A 233 15.61 17.72 15.93
C ASP A 233 16.47 16.46 15.80
N ARG A 234 17.35 16.19 16.77
CA ARG A 234 18.17 14.97 16.80
C ARG A 234 17.32 13.71 17.01
N GLN A 235 16.30 13.77 17.86
CA GLN A 235 15.40 12.63 18.10
C GLN A 235 14.55 12.33 16.87
N LEU A 236 14.02 13.36 16.21
CA LEU A 236 13.29 13.21 14.95
C LEU A 236 14.18 12.64 13.85
N ALA A 237 15.40 13.17 13.69
CA ALA A 237 16.36 12.64 12.70
C ALA A 237 16.71 11.17 12.96
N ARG A 238 16.92 10.77 14.22
CA ARG A 238 17.15 9.36 14.58
C ARG A 238 15.96 8.47 14.26
N PHE A 239 14.74 8.93 14.57
CA PHE A 239 13.54 8.19 14.25
C PHE A 239 13.36 8.03 12.74
N GLU A 240 13.59 9.11 11.99
CA GLU A 240 13.57 9.08 10.53
C GLU A 240 14.60 8.07 9.97
N ASP A 241 15.83 8.06 10.48
CA ASP A 241 16.86 7.09 10.06
C ASP A 241 16.46 5.64 10.36
N ILE A 242 15.86 5.37 11.53
CA ILE A 242 15.34 4.05 11.90
C ILE A 242 14.20 3.65 10.97
N SER A 243 13.26 4.56 10.70
CA SER A 243 12.13 4.30 9.82
C SER A 243 12.56 4.08 8.37
N ALA A 244 13.55 4.83 7.88
CA ALA A 244 14.14 4.64 6.55
C ALA A 244 14.89 3.31 6.44
N ALA A 245 15.58 2.88 7.50
CA ALA A 245 16.20 1.56 7.55
C ALA A 245 15.15 0.43 7.56
N ALA A 246 14.05 0.61 8.30
CA ALA A 246 12.93 -0.34 8.30
C ALA A 246 12.21 -0.38 6.94
N GLU A 247 12.09 0.75 6.26
CA GLU A 247 11.54 0.87 4.90
C GLU A 247 12.44 0.13 3.90
N ALA A 248 13.75 0.37 3.95
CA ALA A 248 14.73 -0.32 3.12
C ALA A 248 14.75 -1.84 3.38
N ALA A 249 14.72 -2.27 4.64
CA ALA A 249 14.66 -3.69 5.00
C ALA A 249 13.37 -4.35 4.51
N SER A 250 12.23 -3.69 4.70
CA SER A 250 10.93 -4.18 4.19
C SER A 250 10.90 -4.22 2.67
N LEU A 251 11.54 -3.26 1.99
CA LEU A 251 11.66 -3.23 0.54
C LEU A 251 12.52 -4.38 0.00
N ILE A 252 13.63 -4.69 0.67
CA ILE A 252 14.49 -5.83 0.33
C ILE A 252 13.72 -7.14 0.54
N ALA A 253 13.01 -7.28 1.67
CA ALA A 253 12.19 -8.45 1.95
C ALA A 253 11.01 -8.60 0.95
N TYR A 254 10.39 -7.47 0.58
CA TYR A 254 9.40 -7.40 -0.49
C TYR A 254 10.00 -7.91 -1.81
N ALA A 255 11.13 -7.37 -2.24
CA ALA A 255 11.77 -7.76 -3.49
C ALA A 255 12.18 -9.26 -3.51
N ALA A 256 12.69 -9.76 -2.39
CA ALA A 256 13.08 -11.16 -2.24
C ALA A 256 11.88 -12.12 -2.25
N SER A 257 10.75 -11.73 -1.65
CA SER A 257 9.54 -12.57 -1.58
C SER A 257 8.72 -12.55 -2.87
N ALA A 258 8.53 -11.37 -3.47
CA ALA A 258 7.75 -11.23 -4.71
C ALA A 258 8.49 -11.80 -5.94
N GLY A 259 9.82 -11.94 -5.89
CA GLY A 259 10.60 -12.65 -6.90
C GLY A 259 10.33 -12.12 -8.33
N PRO A 260 9.96 -12.97 -9.31
CA PRO A 260 9.67 -12.55 -10.67
C PRO A 260 8.51 -11.55 -10.79
N ALA A 261 7.61 -11.47 -9.81
CA ALA A 261 6.50 -10.52 -9.83
C ALA A 261 6.99 -9.06 -9.70
N THR A 262 8.25 -8.83 -9.33
CA THR A 262 8.84 -7.48 -9.26
C THR A 262 9.23 -6.89 -10.62
N ARG A 263 9.13 -7.66 -11.72
CA ARG A 263 9.47 -7.21 -13.09
C ARG A 263 8.91 -5.82 -13.45
N PRO A 264 7.67 -5.44 -13.10
CA PRO A 264 7.15 -4.10 -13.38
C PRO A 264 7.97 -2.96 -12.74
N PHE A 265 8.70 -3.20 -11.66
CA PHE A 265 9.57 -2.21 -11.02
C PHE A 265 10.98 -2.15 -11.59
N THR A 266 11.45 -3.18 -12.29
CA THR A 266 12.81 -3.22 -12.86
C THR A 266 12.83 -2.89 -14.35
N THR A 267 11.82 -3.34 -15.09
CA THR A 267 11.74 -3.16 -16.56
C THR A 267 10.47 -2.47 -17.02
N GLY A 268 9.48 -2.29 -16.14
CA GLY A 268 8.19 -1.71 -16.49
C GLY A 268 8.20 -0.17 -16.57
N SER A 269 7.06 0.40 -16.97
CA SER A 269 6.89 1.85 -17.11
C SER A 269 7.08 2.62 -15.80
N GLN A 270 6.88 1.95 -14.66
CA GLN A 270 6.99 2.56 -13.32
C GLN A 270 8.39 2.41 -12.70
N SER A 271 9.32 1.75 -13.39
CA SER A 271 10.67 1.47 -12.88
C SER A 271 11.46 2.71 -12.50
N ALA A 272 11.44 3.76 -13.35
CA ALA A 272 12.12 5.01 -13.07
C ALA A 272 11.58 5.70 -11.81
N LEU A 273 10.25 5.73 -11.62
CA LEU A 273 9.64 6.31 -10.42
C LEU A 273 9.95 5.51 -9.16
N PHE A 274 10.02 4.18 -9.26
CA PHE A 274 10.37 3.33 -8.13
C PHE A 274 11.86 3.47 -7.75
N VAL A 275 12.77 3.34 -8.72
CA VAL A 275 14.21 3.37 -8.45
C VAL A 275 14.69 4.79 -8.15
N LEU A 276 14.38 5.77 -9.00
CA LEU A 276 14.84 7.15 -8.78
C LEU A 276 14.03 7.84 -7.68
N GLY A 277 12.70 7.67 -7.69
CA GLY A 277 11.81 8.31 -6.74
C GLY A 277 11.83 7.64 -5.37
N ALA A 278 11.34 6.40 -5.27
CA ALA A 278 11.21 5.74 -3.97
C ALA A 278 12.57 5.42 -3.32
N ILE A 279 13.47 4.76 -4.05
CA ILE A 279 14.78 4.37 -3.50
C ILE A 279 15.73 5.58 -3.45
N GLY A 280 15.87 6.28 -4.58
CA GLY A 280 16.78 7.43 -4.70
C GLY A 280 16.36 8.60 -3.81
N LEU A 281 15.18 9.19 -4.05
CA LEU A 281 14.71 10.37 -3.31
C LEU A 281 14.17 10.01 -1.92
N GLY A 282 13.60 8.82 -1.70
CA GLY A 282 13.00 8.44 -0.43
C GLY A 282 13.99 7.92 0.62
N ILE A 283 14.98 7.13 0.21
CA ILE A 283 15.88 6.42 1.12
C ILE A 283 17.31 7.00 1.05
N VAL A 284 17.90 7.02 -0.16
CA VAL A 284 19.33 7.34 -0.32
C VAL A 284 19.60 8.83 -0.13
N ALA A 285 18.88 9.71 -0.84
CA ALA A 285 19.12 11.15 -0.81
C ALA A 285 18.91 11.76 0.59
N PRO A 286 17.83 11.46 1.34
CA PRO A 286 17.64 12.00 2.68
C PRO A 286 18.73 11.52 3.65
N ALA A 287 19.13 10.24 3.58
CA ALA A 287 20.19 9.69 4.41
C ALA A 287 21.55 10.37 4.16
N VAL A 288 21.84 10.77 2.91
CA VAL A 288 23.04 11.57 2.58
C VAL A 288 22.89 13.01 3.02
N LEU A 289 21.76 13.66 2.72
CA LEU A 289 21.50 15.06 3.04
C LEU A 289 21.52 15.32 4.55
N ARG A 290 21.04 14.39 5.38
CA ARG A 290 21.11 14.47 6.86
C ARG A 290 22.54 14.50 7.40
N ARG A 291 23.51 13.94 6.67
CA ARG A 291 24.95 13.99 7.03
C ARG A 291 25.65 15.27 6.58
N SER A 292 24.97 16.13 5.82
CA SER A 292 25.54 17.39 5.35
C SER A 292 25.82 18.36 6.50
N ARG A 293 26.81 19.24 6.30
CA ARG A 293 27.13 20.32 7.24
C ARG A 293 26.12 21.46 7.21
N SER A 294 25.39 21.62 6.10
CA SER A 294 24.39 22.69 5.94
C SER A 294 23.12 22.36 6.72
N SER A 295 22.71 23.27 7.61
CA SER A 295 21.45 23.14 8.37
C SER A 295 20.23 23.10 7.45
N VAL A 296 20.22 23.91 6.37
CA VAL A 296 19.11 23.97 5.41
C VAL A 296 18.93 22.64 4.67
N LEU A 297 20.03 22.00 4.27
CA LEU A 297 19.95 20.70 3.59
C LEU A 297 19.37 19.61 4.51
N ARG A 298 19.72 19.64 5.80
CA ARG A 298 19.21 18.68 6.78
C ARG A 298 17.76 18.92 7.18
N SER A 299 17.40 20.17 7.47
CA SER A 299 16.11 20.50 8.09
C SER A 299 14.99 20.73 7.07
N VAL A 300 15.33 21.03 5.81
CA VAL A 300 14.34 21.34 4.76
C VAL A 300 14.40 20.32 3.64
N PHE A 301 15.55 20.16 2.99
CA PHE A 301 15.64 19.32 1.79
C PHE A 301 15.52 17.83 2.10
N ALA A 302 16.18 17.32 3.15
CA ALA A 302 16.09 15.91 3.51
C ALA A 302 14.64 15.44 3.77
N PRO A 303 13.86 16.08 4.66
CA PRO A 303 12.48 15.65 4.89
C PRO A 303 11.56 15.89 3.68
N LEU A 304 11.81 16.93 2.87
CA LEU A 304 11.07 17.14 1.62
C LEU A 304 11.29 15.98 0.63
N MET A 305 12.53 15.52 0.51
CA MET A 305 12.88 14.36 -0.33
C MET A 305 12.27 13.07 0.23
N THR A 306 12.26 12.86 1.55
CA THR A 306 11.55 11.72 2.17
C THR A 306 10.07 11.72 1.84
N ILE A 307 9.39 12.87 1.94
CA ILE A 307 7.97 13.01 1.58
C ILE A 307 7.76 12.71 0.08
N ALA A 308 8.59 13.28 -0.79
CA ALA A 308 8.52 13.03 -2.23
C ALA A 308 8.76 11.56 -2.59
N GLY A 309 9.71 10.90 -1.94
CA GLY A 309 10.00 9.48 -2.12
C GLY A 309 8.86 8.57 -1.63
N GLY A 310 8.23 8.91 -0.50
CA GLY A 310 7.06 8.18 0.00
C GLY A 310 5.84 8.32 -0.93
N LEU A 311 5.65 9.47 -1.57
CA LEU A 311 4.66 9.64 -2.64
C LEU A 311 5.01 8.77 -3.85
N ALA A 312 6.28 8.82 -4.30
CA ALA A 312 6.74 8.03 -5.43
C ALA A 312 6.59 6.51 -5.18
N LEU A 313 6.86 6.04 -3.97
CA LEU A 313 6.68 4.64 -3.57
C LEU A 313 5.22 4.21 -3.70
N LYS A 314 4.31 4.93 -3.06
CA LYS A 314 2.88 4.61 -3.05
C LYS A 314 2.27 4.72 -4.45
N TRP A 315 2.72 5.69 -5.24
CA TRP A 315 2.36 5.82 -6.64
C TRP A 315 2.84 4.66 -7.50
N ALA A 316 4.13 4.32 -7.39
CA ALA A 316 4.74 3.24 -8.16
C ALA A 316 4.09 1.89 -7.83
N ILE A 317 3.89 1.56 -6.55
CA ILE A 317 3.27 0.29 -6.15
C ILE A 317 1.83 0.19 -6.66
N THR A 318 1.06 1.27 -6.56
CA THR A 318 -0.35 1.28 -7.00
C THR A 318 -0.47 1.14 -8.52
N ASN A 319 0.38 1.81 -9.30
CA ASN A 319 0.32 1.75 -10.76
C ASN A 319 0.98 0.48 -11.33
N ALA A 320 2.05 -0.01 -10.70
CA ALA A 320 2.71 -1.26 -11.09
C ALA A 320 1.77 -2.47 -11.01
N GLY A 321 0.79 -2.43 -10.11
CA GLY A 321 -0.24 -3.46 -10.09
C GLY A 321 -1.12 -3.48 -11.34
N GLN A 322 -1.41 -2.33 -11.97
CA GLN A 322 -2.19 -2.34 -13.20
C GLN A 322 -1.40 -3.00 -14.34
N GLU A 323 -0.10 -2.72 -14.43
CA GLU A 323 0.81 -3.32 -15.39
C GLU A 323 0.96 -4.84 -15.15
N SER A 324 1.10 -5.24 -13.89
CA SER A 324 1.19 -6.65 -13.50
C SER A 324 -0.06 -7.46 -13.79
N ALA A 325 -1.24 -6.87 -13.68
CA ALA A 325 -2.50 -7.57 -13.95
C ALA A 325 -2.69 -7.85 -15.45
N MET A 326 -2.12 -7.00 -16.31
CA MET A 326 -2.18 -7.13 -17.77
C MET A 326 -1.10 -8.06 -18.33
N ASP A 327 -0.07 -8.39 -17.55
CA ASP A 327 0.94 -9.38 -17.93
C ASP A 327 0.37 -10.80 -17.74
N ALA A 328 0.03 -11.45 -18.85
CA ALA A 328 -0.51 -12.80 -18.86
C ALA A 328 0.44 -13.84 -18.25
N GLU A 329 1.76 -13.69 -18.40
CA GLU A 329 2.73 -14.62 -17.83
C GLU A 329 2.73 -14.53 -16.30
N LEU A 330 2.75 -13.31 -15.76
CA LEU A 330 2.70 -13.08 -14.31
C LEU A 330 1.35 -13.47 -13.72
N ALA A 331 0.24 -13.15 -14.38
CA ALA A 331 -1.10 -13.55 -13.96
C ALA A 331 -1.24 -15.08 -13.89
N ASN A 332 -0.73 -15.80 -14.89
CA ASN A 332 -0.75 -17.27 -14.92
C ASN A 332 0.10 -17.89 -13.80
N ARG A 333 1.26 -17.29 -13.50
CA ARG A 333 2.13 -17.75 -12.40
C ARG A 333 1.52 -17.50 -11.01
N ASN A 334 0.60 -16.54 -10.89
CA ASN A 334 -0.07 -16.21 -9.63
C ASN A 334 -1.25 -17.14 -9.29
N ALA A 335 -1.74 -17.93 -10.25
CA ALA A 335 -2.75 -18.94 -9.96
C ALA A 335 -2.13 -20.11 -9.18
N PRO A 336 -2.66 -20.50 -8.00
CA PRO A 336 -2.13 -21.63 -7.27
C PRO A 336 -2.26 -22.90 -8.12
N SER A 337 -1.16 -23.60 -8.34
CA SER A 337 -1.18 -24.93 -8.92
C SER A 337 -1.73 -25.91 -7.88
N SER A 338 -3.05 -26.06 -7.86
CA SER A 338 -3.70 -27.12 -7.09
C SER A 338 -3.17 -28.47 -7.62
N THR A 339 -2.43 -29.20 -6.78
CA THR A 339 -2.27 -30.66 -6.87
C THR A 339 -1.84 -31.20 -8.24
N GLY A 340 -0.59 -30.98 -8.65
CA GLY A 340 0.11 -31.91 -9.55
C GLY A 340 -0.49 -32.19 -10.94
N ARG A 341 -1.40 -31.36 -11.46
CA ARG A 341 -1.80 -31.12 -12.89
C ARG A 341 -2.98 -30.14 -12.87
N PRO A 342 -2.95 -29.03 -13.65
CA PRO A 342 -3.04 -29.10 -15.11
C PRO A 342 -2.07 -28.15 -15.81
N PHE A 343 -1.15 -28.71 -16.60
CA PHE A 343 -0.25 -27.97 -17.49
C PHE A 343 -0.86 -27.94 -18.89
N TRP A 344 -1.24 -26.76 -19.36
CA TRP A 344 -1.67 -26.50 -20.76
C TRP A 344 -0.57 -25.79 -21.57
N GLY A 345 0.70 -25.99 -21.22
CA GLY A 345 1.83 -25.53 -22.03
C GLY A 345 2.30 -26.63 -23.01
N PRO A 346 3.11 -26.30 -24.03
CA PRO A 346 3.80 -27.32 -24.82
C PRO A 346 4.67 -28.17 -23.89
N ARG A 347 4.52 -29.51 -23.94
CA ARG A 347 5.40 -30.43 -23.21
C ARG A 347 6.85 -30.13 -23.60
N SER A 348 7.70 -29.83 -22.62
CA SER A 348 9.14 -29.94 -22.81
C SER A 348 9.51 -31.42 -22.73
N ASP A 349 10.02 -31.97 -23.83
CA ASP A 349 10.45 -33.38 -23.95
C ASP A 349 11.72 -33.65 -23.13
N ALA A 350 11.59 -33.62 -21.80
CA ALA A 350 12.67 -33.93 -20.87
C ALA A 350 12.10 -34.61 -19.63
N GLY A 351 11.88 -35.93 -19.68
CA GLY A 351 11.40 -36.66 -18.52
C GLY A 351 11.07 -38.15 -18.70
N GLU A 352 11.69 -38.83 -19.67
CA GLU A 352 11.48 -40.26 -19.89
C GLU A 352 12.79 -41.02 -19.67
N GLN A 353 13.29 -41.05 -18.42
CA GLN A 353 14.46 -41.88 -18.09
C GLN A 353 14.63 -42.24 -16.61
N GLN A 354 13.58 -42.17 -15.78
CA GLN A 354 13.75 -42.46 -14.35
C GLN A 354 12.55 -43.17 -13.73
N SER A 355 12.27 -44.41 -14.17
CA SER A 355 11.37 -45.32 -13.44
C SER A 355 11.55 -46.79 -13.84
N SER A 356 12.77 -47.30 -13.87
CA SER A 356 13.02 -48.72 -14.20
C SER A 356 14.00 -49.46 -13.29
N ASP A 357 14.31 -48.96 -12.08
CA ASP A 357 15.32 -49.59 -11.19
C ASP A 357 14.92 -49.75 -9.72
N SER A 358 13.64 -49.94 -9.40
CA SER A 358 13.26 -50.16 -7.99
C SER A 358 12.08 -51.11 -7.78
N PHE A 359 12.09 -52.28 -8.40
CA PHE A 359 11.24 -53.41 -7.97
C PHE A 359 11.89 -54.76 -8.29
N ILE A 360 13.02 -55.05 -7.64
CA ILE A 360 13.51 -56.43 -7.44
C ILE A 360 13.92 -56.55 -5.98
N SER A 361 13.13 -57.30 -5.21
CA SER A 361 13.53 -58.11 -4.03
C SER A 361 12.42 -58.13 -2.98
N SER A 362 11.60 -59.18 -3.02
CA SER A 362 11.12 -59.98 -1.87
C SER A 362 9.80 -60.68 -2.22
N ALA A 363 9.90 -61.89 -2.77
CA ALA A 363 8.88 -62.91 -2.60
C ALA A 363 9.14 -63.64 -1.27
N PRO A 364 8.10 -64.22 -0.62
CA PRO A 364 7.81 -65.62 -0.95
C PRO A 364 6.31 -65.95 -1.06
N THR A 365 6.01 -66.67 -2.13
CA THR A 365 5.26 -67.94 -2.22
C THR A 365 4.11 -68.20 -1.23
N THR A 366 2.86 -68.21 -1.71
CA THR A 366 1.96 -69.36 -1.52
C THR A 366 0.91 -69.45 -2.64
N LEU A 367 0.75 -70.67 -3.13
CA LEU A 367 -0.11 -71.17 -4.20
C LEU A 367 -1.61 -70.91 -3.96
N ILE A 368 -2.40 -70.61 -5.00
CA ILE A 368 -3.59 -71.39 -5.41
C ILE A 368 -3.75 -71.28 -6.94
N SER A 369 -3.88 -72.45 -7.58
CA SER A 369 -4.15 -72.74 -8.99
C SER A 369 -5.51 -72.22 -9.48
N GLY A 370 -5.60 -71.89 -10.77
CA GLY A 370 -6.85 -71.52 -11.42
C GLY A 370 -7.79 -72.70 -11.69
N GLU A 371 -9.02 -72.37 -12.08
CA GLU A 371 -9.69 -72.90 -13.28
C GLU A 371 -11.03 -72.18 -13.50
N SER A 372 -11.43 -72.18 -14.76
CA SER A 372 -12.64 -71.64 -15.39
C SER A 372 -13.98 -72.07 -14.79
N ALA A 373 -14.94 -71.13 -14.73
CA ALA A 373 -16.30 -71.21 -15.31
C ALA A 373 -17.08 -69.93 -14.99
#